data_AF-K1YZ00-F1
#
_entry.id   AF-K1YZ00-F1
#
_cell.length_a   1.000
_cell.length_b   1.000
_cell.length_c   1.000
_cell.angle_alpha   90.00
_cell.angle_beta   90.00
_cell.angle_gamma   90.00
#
_symmetry.space_group_name_H-M   'P 1'
#
loop_
_entity.id
_entity.type
_entity.pdbx_description
1 polymer ?
#
loop_
_entity_poly.entity_id
_entity_poly.type
_entity_poly.pdbx_seq_one_letter_code
_entity_poly.pdbx_strand_id
1 'polypeptide(L)'
;MQETPDIPITPGQGRLLPIVDSERSLDTQQLHELEHTFRRWVASSRREDHRQSRERILLIFLIIRYTGARLNEVLSLDPAKDFDLDHQTIRFGKRNGGRDLSGREVQIPESIATDIRAMTIDAEAKWPAGTVFRIDPAHVRRKFYEQATAIGIPPSLGTPETIRKSRAVELMRSNMPLPVIQKILGHSTPNLAASYVEFSDTELSRVARFFADRENRRKTSARNSFFGKISAIRQGDIQTVVEVVSLNGDVVTSVITTDSLTRLGLKIGMLVTAEVKAPWIQLSKDLTPPNCSAENLFQGKVSRIASNPTTAEVVVSLADGTELCTIITEQSRRQLAIAKDDLLWAFFDAFTVVLHVD
;
A
#
# COMPACT_ATOMS: atom_id res chain seq x y z
N MET A 1 -43.92 20.57 10.91
CA MET A 1 -42.88 20.37 11.93
C MET A 1 -42.99 18.93 12.40
N GLN A 2 -42.13 18.06 11.90
CA GLN A 2 -41.91 16.73 12.44
C GLN A 2 -40.39 16.59 12.58
N GLU A 3 -39.93 16.54 13.82
CA GLU A 3 -38.54 16.38 14.20
C GLU A 3 -38.07 14.97 13.81
N THR A 4 -36.96 14.90 13.07
CA THR A 4 -36.19 13.68 12.86
C THR A 4 -35.43 13.33 14.14
N PRO A 5 -35.43 12.07 14.60
CA PRO A 5 -34.77 11.72 15.85
C PRO A 5 -33.24 11.72 15.70
N ASP A 6 -32.60 12.37 16.66
CA ASP A 6 -31.16 12.50 16.82
C ASP A 6 -30.55 11.14 17.21
N ILE A 7 -29.62 10.62 16.41
CA ILE A 7 -28.94 9.34 16.66
C ILE A 7 -27.61 9.63 17.39
N PRO A 8 -27.39 9.13 18.61
CA PRO A 8 -26.20 9.45 19.39
C PRO A 8 -24.95 8.79 18.80
N ILE A 9 -23.98 9.62 18.39
CA ILE A 9 -22.64 9.21 17.98
C ILE A 9 -21.91 8.74 19.25
N THR A 10 -21.86 7.42 19.47
CA THR A 10 -21.05 6.85 20.55
C THR A 10 -19.60 6.78 20.09
N PRO A 11 -18.62 7.33 20.84
CA PRO A 11 -17.21 7.22 20.49
C PRO A 11 -16.78 5.75 20.55
N GLY A 12 -16.45 5.18 19.40
CA GLY A 12 -15.88 3.84 19.32
C GLY A 12 -14.61 3.77 20.15
N GLN A 13 -14.60 2.89 21.16
CA GLN A 13 -13.41 2.59 21.96
C GLN A 13 -12.27 2.18 21.02
N GLY A 14 -11.27 3.06 20.89
CA GLY A 14 -10.06 2.83 20.11
C GLY A 14 -9.32 1.61 20.63
N ARG A 15 -9.53 0.45 19.98
CA ARG A 15 -8.59 -0.65 20.05
C ARG A 15 -7.43 -0.26 19.15
N LEU A 16 -6.37 0.20 19.79
CA LEU A 16 -5.03 0.35 19.23
C LEU A 16 -4.75 -0.85 18.31
N LEU A 17 -4.50 -0.56 17.02
CA LEU A 17 -3.90 -1.49 16.09
C LEU A 17 -2.68 -2.14 16.78
N PRO A 18 -2.33 -3.41 16.46
CA PRO A 18 -1.03 -3.91 16.86
C PRO A 18 -0.01 -2.96 16.25
N ILE A 19 0.69 -2.23 17.13
CA ILE A 19 1.84 -1.42 16.76
C ILE A 19 2.73 -2.39 15.97
N VAL A 20 2.79 -2.21 14.65
CA VAL A 20 3.70 -3.00 13.83
C VAL A 20 5.07 -2.51 14.25
N ASP A 21 5.70 -3.29 15.13
CA ASP A 21 6.92 -2.96 15.84
C ASP A 21 8.00 -2.56 14.81
N SER A 22 8.18 -1.27 14.60
CA SER A 22 9.08 -0.72 13.58
C SER A 22 10.54 -1.11 13.87
N GLU A 23 10.84 -1.49 15.12
CA GLU A 23 12.12 -1.99 15.60
C GLU A 23 12.52 -3.36 15.00
N ARG A 24 11.60 -4.10 14.37
CA ARG A 24 11.87 -5.42 13.78
C ARG A 24 11.57 -5.51 12.27
N SER A 25 11.52 -4.37 11.59
CA SER A 25 11.37 -4.28 10.13
C SER A 25 12.57 -3.58 9.49
N LEU A 26 12.90 -3.96 8.26
CA LEU A 26 13.88 -3.25 7.44
C LEU A 26 13.24 -1.98 6.87
N ASP A 27 13.98 -0.88 6.87
CA ASP A 27 13.56 0.32 6.15
C ASP A 27 13.78 0.19 4.63
N THR A 28 13.30 1.18 3.86
CA THR A 28 13.38 1.18 2.40
C THR A 28 14.82 1.16 1.89
N GLN A 29 15.76 1.82 2.57
CA GLN A 29 17.17 1.84 2.18
C GLN A 29 17.82 0.48 2.44
N GLN A 30 17.59 -0.11 3.62
CA GLN A 30 18.09 -1.43 3.97
C GLN A 30 17.56 -2.52 3.03
N LEU A 31 16.27 -2.46 2.65
CA LEU A 31 15.69 -3.38 1.66
C LEU A 31 16.35 -3.25 0.28
N HIS A 32 16.64 -2.01 -0.14
CA HIS A 32 17.30 -1.73 -1.41
C HIS A 32 18.76 -2.25 -1.43
N GLU A 33 19.52 -2.00 -0.36
CA GLU A 33 20.89 -2.51 -0.21
C GLU A 33 20.94 -4.05 -0.16
N LEU A 34 19.95 -4.66 0.50
CA LEU A 34 19.82 -6.10 0.57
C LEU A 34 19.58 -6.69 -0.83
N GLU A 35 18.65 -6.11 -1.60
CA GLU A 35 18.41 -6.50 -2.99
C GLU A 35 19.67 -6.38 -3.86
N HIS A 36 20.35 -5.24 -3.80
CA HIS A 36 21.59 -5.02 -4.53
C HIS A 36 22.66 -6.06 -4.17
N THR A 37 22.70 -6.50 -2.92
CA THR A 37 23.64 -7.51 -2.46
C THR A 37 23.31 -8.89 -2.99
N PHE A 38 22.04 -9.30 -3.02
CA PHE A 38 21.64 -10.54 -3.71
C PHE A 38 22.03 -10.50 -5.19
N ARG A 39 21.76 -9.40 -5.90
CA ARG A 39 22.09 -9.25 -7.33
C ARG A 39 23.60 -9.35 -7.58
N ARG A 40 24.42 -8.64 -6.79
CA ARG A 40 25.89 -8.72 -6.87
C ARG A 40 26.40 -10.12 -6.54
N TRP A 41 25.80 -10.79 -5.56
CA TRP A 41 26.17 -12.15 -5.20
C TRP A 41 25.92 -13.12 -6.35
N VAL A 42 24.80 -13.01 -7.08
CA VAL A 42 24.58 -13.80 -8.30
C VAL A 42 25.66 -13.50 -9.36
N ALA A 43 25.87 -12.22 -9.67
CA ALA A 43 26.81 -11.78 -10.71
C ALA A 43 28.28 -12.13 -10.42
N SER A 44 28.67 -12.27 -9.14
CA SER A 44 30.06 -12.60 -8.77
C SER A 44 30.47 -14.04 -9.14
N SER A 45 29.52 -14.92 -9.44
CA SER A 45 29.83 -16.31 -9.80
C SER A 45 30.23 -16.43 -11.27
N ARG A 46 31.47 -16.86 -11.54
CA ARG A 46 31.96 -17.13 -12.90
C ARG A 46 31.48 -18.48 -13.46
N ARG A 47 31.11 -19.41 -12.57
CA ARG A 47 30.60 -20.73 -12.96
C ARG A 47 29.09 -20.67 -13.16
N GLU A 48 28.64 -21.26 -14.26
CA GLU A 48 27.24 -21.23 -14.70
C GLU A 48 26.31 -21.97 -13.75
N ASP A 49 26.68 -23.16 -13.30
CA ASP A 49 25.92 -23.97 -12.35
C ASP A 49 25.73 -23.26 -10.99
N HIS A 50 26.79 -22.62 -10.51
CA HIS A 50 26.73 -21.80 -9.30
C HIS A 50 25.86 -20.56 -9.53
N ARG A 51 25.96 -19.89 -10.68
CA ARG A 51 25.15 -18.71 -11.02
C ARG A 51 23.66 -19.08 -11.04
N GLN A 52 23.29 -20.16 -11.72
CA GLN A 52 21.91 -20.68 -11.76
C GLN A 52 21.38 -21.03 -10.37
N SER A 53 22.20 -21.64 -9.51
CA SER A 53 21.82 -21.92 -8.12
C SER A 53 21.51 -20.62 -7.35
N ARG A 54 22.33 -19.58 -7.53
CA ARG A 54 22.14 -18.26 -6.89
C ARG A 54 20.96 -17.50 -7.46
N GLU A 55 20.71 -17.59 -8.77
CA GLU A 55 19.53 -17.00 -9.43
C GLU A 55 18.22 -17.51 -8.82
N ARG A 56 18.13 -18.81 -8.48
CA ARG A 56 16.94 -19.35 -7.80
C ARG A 56 16.69 -18.69 -6.45
N ILE A 57 17.75 -18.43 -5.68
CA ILE A 57 17.66 -17.75 -4.37
C ILE A 57 17.27 -16.28 -4.56
N LEU A 58 17.83 -15.59 -5.56
CA LEU A 58 17.44 -14.23 -5.91
C LEU A 58 15.96 -14.16 -6.33
N LEU A 59 15.47 -15.10 -7.16
CA LEU A 59 14.07 -15.20 -7.53
C LEU A 59 13.16 -15.32 -6.29
N ILE A 60 13.51 -16.21 -5.35
CA ILE A 60 12.77 -16.35 -4.09
C ILE A 60 12.76 -15.03 -3.32
N PHE A 61 13.90 -14.35 -3.22
CA PHE A 61 14.00 -13.05 -2.56
C PHE A 61 13.08 -12.01 -3.22
N LEU A 62 13.15 -11.84 -4.54
CA LEU A 62 12.35 -10.86 -5.28
C LEU A 62 10.85 -11.13 -5.11
N ILE A 63 10.42 -12.39 -5.21
CA ILE A 63 9.01 -12.74 -5.03
C ILE A 63 8.56 -12.37 -3.62
N ILE A 64 9.29 -12.75 -2.57
CA ILE A 64 8.93 -12.39 -1.18
C ILE A 64 8.93 -10.87 -0.98
N ARG A 65 9.95 -10.17 -1.51
CA ARG A 65 10.13 -8.73 -1.37
C ARG A 65 8.98 -7.92 -1.95
N TYR A 66 8.47 -8.31 -3.13
CA TYR A 66 7.48 -7.51 -3.86
C TYR A 66 6.05 -8.00 -3.68
N THR A 67 5.83 -9.30 -3.40
CA THR A 67 4.48 -9.85 -3.14
C THR A 67 4.15 -9.98 -1.65
N GLY A 68 5.17 -9.95 -0.79
CA GLY A 68 5.00 -10.27 0.62
C GLY A 68 4.65 -11.73 0.88
N ALA A 69 4.83 -12.67 -0.07
CA ALA A 69 4.50 -14.08 0.12
C ALA A 69 5.33 -14.77 1.23
N ARG A 70 4.77 -15.80 1.86
CA ARG A 70 5.51 -16.64 2.81
C ARG A 70 6.48 -17.53 2.04
N LEU A 71 7.62 -17.88 2.67
CA LEU A 71 8.62 -18.75 2.05
C LEU A 71 8.01 -20.07 1.52
N ASN A 72 7.14 -20.72 2.29
CA ASN A 72 6.51 -21.97 1.87
C ASN A 72 5.54 -21.82 0.69
N GLU A 73 4.89 -20.65 0.56
CA GLU A 73 4.07 -20.33 -0.61
C GLU A 73 4.96 -20.22 -1.86
N VAL A 74 6.06 -19.47 -1.75
CA VAL A 74 7.02 -19.30 -2.86
C VAL A 74 7.67 -20.61 -3.28
N LEU A 75 8.05 -21.45 -2.31
CA LEU A 75 8.63 -22.77 -2.59
C LEU A 75 7.66 -23.76 -3.25
N SER A 76 6.36 -23.45 -3.23
CA SER A 76 5.31 -24.28 -3.85
C SER A 76 4.90 -23.80 -5.25
N LEU A 77 5.46 -22.69 -5.75
CA LEU A 77 5.10 -22.11 -7.04
C LEU A 77 5.61 -22.96 -8.22
N ASP A 78 4.85 -22.91 -9.31
CA ASP A 78 5.22 -23.40 -10.63
C ASP A 78 5.22 -22.21 -11.60
N PRO A 79 6.40 -21.71 -12.06
CA PRO A 79 6.49 -20.57 -12.95
C PRO A 79 5.62 -20.68 -14.21
N ALA A 80 5.41 -21.90 -14.74
CA ALA A 80 4.62 -22.10 -15.96
C ALA A 80 3.09 -21.96 -15.72
N LYS A 81 2.63 -22.08 -14.48
CA LYS A 81 1.20 -22.08 -14.13
C LYS A 81 0.76 -20.90 -13.31
N ASP A 82 1.66 -20.37 -12.48
CA ASP A 82 1.33 -19.40 -11.45
C ASP A 82 1.76 -17.97 -11.83
N PHE A 83 2.59 -17.81 -12.87
CA PHE A 83 3.13 -16.50 -13.26
C PHE A 83 2.44 -16.04 -14.54
N ASP A 84 1.83 -14.86 -14.48
CA ASP A 84 1.34 -14.14 -15.64
C ASP A 84 2.12 -12.83 -15.74
N LEU A 85 3.33 -12.93 -16.31
CA LEU A 85 4.26 -11.79 -16.35
C LEU A 85 3.86 -10.74 -17.39
N ASP A 86 2.95 -11.07 -18.32
CA ASP A 86 2.40 -10.12 -19.29
C ASP A 86 1.41 -9.18 -18.59
N HIS A 87 0.60 -9.75 -17.68
CA HIS A 87 -0.28 -8.97 -16.81
C HIS A 87 0.37 -8.59 -15.45
N GLN A 88 1.64 -8.95 -15.26
CA GLN A 88 2.47 -8.66 -14.08
C GLN A 88 1.85 -9.17 -12.77
N THR A 89 1.29 -10.38 -12.78
CA THR A 89 0.70 -11.03 -11.61
C THR A 89 1.35 -12.37 -11.27
N ILE A 90 1.33 -12.70 -9.98
CA ILE A 90 1.73 -14.01 -9.45
C ILE A 90 0.58 -14.55 -8.60
N ARG A 91 0.18 -15.79 -8.86
CA ARG A 91 -0.87 -16.49 -8.12
C ARG A 91 -0.27 -17.35 -7.01
N PHE A 92 -0.85 -17.26 -5.81
CA PHE A 92 -0.50 -18.05 -4.64
C PHE A 92 -1.71 -18.85 -4.15
N GLY A 93 -1.51 -20.11 -3.76
CA GLY A 93 -2.57 -20.98 -3.21
C GLY A 93 -2.53 -22.38 -3.82
N LYS A 94 -3.14 -23.37 -3.16
CA LYS A 94 -3.17 -24.75 -3.66
C LYS A 94 -4.33 -24.96 -4.62
N ARG A 95 -4.05 -25.42 -5.84
CA ARG A 95 -5.05 -26.05 -6.71
C ARG A 95 -5.29 -27.48 -6.23
N ASN A 96 -6.39 -27.74 -5.52
CA ASN A 96 -6.77 -29.10 -5.16
C ASN A 96 -8.16 -29.44 -5.73
N GLY A 97 -8.20 -30.38 -6.68
CA GLY A 97 -9.42 -31.14 -7.04
C GLY A 97 -10.67 -30.33 -7.38
N GLY A 98 -10.57 -29.30 -8.22
CA GLY A 98 -11.75 -28.65 -8.83
C GLY A 98 -12.61 -27.78 -7.89
N ARG A 99 -12.19 -27.53 -6.64
CA ARG A 99 -12.76 -26.46 -5.81
C ARG A 99 -11.69 -25.41 -5.55
N ASP A 100 -11.95 -24.20 -6.04
CA ASP A 100 -11.11 -23.02 -5.86
C ASP A 100 -11.21 -22.55 -4.40
N LEU A 101 -10.34 -23.06 -3.54
CA LEU A 101 -10.25 -22.64 -2.15
C LEU A 101 -9.03 -21.73 -1.98
N SER A 102 -9.29 -20.43 -1.79
CA SER A 102 -8.36 -19.44 -1.23
C SER A 102 -7.06 -19.19 -2.01
N GLY A 103 -7.13 -19.20 -3.35
CA GLY A 103 -6.06 -18.60 -4.16
C GLY A 103 -6.09 -17.08 -4.06
N ARG A 104 -4.92 -16.42 -4.05
CA ARG A 104 -4.81 -14.97 -4.22
C ARG A 104 -3.88 -14.63 -5.37
N GLU A 105 -4.21 -13.58 -6.08
CA GLU A 105 -3.39 -13.04 -7.14
C GLU A 105 -2.78 -11.72 -6.66
N VAL A 106 -1.47 -11.57 -6.83
CA VAL A 106 -0.72 -10.41 -6.35
C VAL A 106 -0.03 -9.75 -7.53
N GLN A 107 -0.29 -8.45 -7.71
CA GLN A 107 0.37 -7.62 -8.70
C GLN A 107 1.82 -7.33 -8.30
N ILE A 108 2.74 -7.35 -9.25
CA ILE A 108 4.14 -6.96 -9.08
C ILE A 108 4.51 -5.80 -10.03
N PRO A 109 5.53 -4.99 -9.72
CA PRO A 109 5.97 -3.92 -10.61
C PRO A 109 6.51 -4.44 -11.96
N GLU A 110 6.29 -3.66 -13.03
CA GLU A 110 6.72 -3.97 -14.41
C GLU A 110 8.21 -4.35 -14.53
N SER A 111 9.10 -3.63 -13.84
CA SER A 111 10.54 -3.93 -13.86
C SER A 111 10.85 -5.28 -13.24
N ILE A 112 10.12 -5.66 -12.18
CA ILE A 112 10.30 -6.94 -11.50
C ILE A 112 9.72 -8.07 -12.33
N ALA A 113 8.58 -7.86 -12.99
CA ALA A 113 8.04 -8.84 -13.95
C ALA A 113 9.03 -9.09 -15.10
N THR A 114 9.69 -8.04 -15.60
CA THR A 114 10.73 -8.13 -16.63
C THR A 114 11.96 -8.88 -16.14
N ASP A 115 12.45 -8.57 -14.95
CA ASP A 115 13.58 -9.25 -14.33
C ASP A 115 13.30 -10.74 -14.10
N ILE A 116 12.13 -11.07 -13.55
CA ILE A 116 11.71 -12.45 -13.34
C ILE A 116 11.66 -13.17 -14.68
N ARG A 117 11.06 -12.55 -15.72
CA ARG A 117 11.00 -13.13 -17.07
C ARG A 117 12.39 -13.43 -17.62
N ALA A 118 13.34 -12.52 -17.48
CA ALA A 118 14.71 -12.71 -17.94
C ALA A 118 15.44 -13.83 -17.18
N MET A 119 15.18 -13.98 -15.88
CA MET A 119 15.77 -15.06 -15.08
C MET A 119 15.13 -16.42 -15.40
N THR A 120 13.82 -16.45 -15.66
CA THR A 120 13.06 -17.67 -15.99
C THR A 120 13.03 -18.00 -17.48
N ILE A 121 13.67 -17.19 -18.34
CA ILE A 121 13.83 -17.54 -19.75
C ILE A 121 14.61 -18.85 -19.84
N ASP A 122 14.11 -19.78 -20.66
CA ASP A 122 14.62 -21.14 -20.80
C ASP A 122 14.76 -21.88 -19.46
N ALA A 123 13.85 -21.61 -18.51
CA ALA A 123 13.86 -22.25 -17.19
C ALA A 123 13.91 -23.78 -17.27
N GLU A 124 13.28 -24.39 -18.28
CA GLU A 124 13.33 -25.85 -18.51
C GLU A 124 14.71 -26.36 -18.93
N ALA A 125 15.52 -25.53 -19.60
CA ALA A 125 16.90 -25.85 -19.95
C ALA A 125 17.85 -25.64 -18.76
N LYS A 126 17.60 -24.61 -17.94
CA LYS A 126 18.39 -24.31 -16.73
C LYS A 126 18.10 -25.26 -15.57
N TRP A 127 16.83 -25.63 -15.40
CA TRP A 127 16.33 -26.39 -14.28
C TRP A 127 15.33 -27.45 -14.77
N PRO A 128 15.45 -28.72 -14.34
CA PRO A 128 14.47 -29.75 -14.69
C PRO A 128 13.03 -29.28 -14.39
N ALA A 129 12.07 -29.65 -15.25
CA ALA A 129 10.70 -29.14 -15.22
C ALA A 129 10.09 -29.10 -13.80
N GLY A 130 9.66 -27.92 -13.37
CA GLY A 130 9.02 -27.69 -12.07
C GLY A 130 9.96 -27.78 -10.85
N THR A 131 11.28 -27.74 -11.03
CA THR A 131 12.25 -27.78 -9.92
C THR A 131 12.77 -26.41 -9.48
N VAL A 132 12.44 -25.32 -10.19
CA VAL A 132 12.95 -23.95 -9.91
C VAL A 132 12.86 -23.58 -8.43
N PHE A 133 11.74 -23.87 -7.77
CA PHE A 133 11.54 -23.56 -6.35
C PHE A 133 11.66 -24.76 -5.39
N ARG A 134 12.00 -25.96 -5.90
CA ARG A 134 12.30 -27.13 -5.06
C ARG A 134 13.67 -26.98 -4.40
N ILE A 135 13.74 -26.19 -3.35
CA ILE A 135 14.93 -25.93 -2.54
C ILE A 135 14.59 -26.21 -1.08
N ASP A 136 15.55 -26.78 -0.35
CA ASP A 136 15.46 -26.91 1.10
C ASP A 136 15.25 -25.52 1.75
N PRO A 137 14.17 -25.32 2.53
CA PRO A 137 13.93 -24.07 3.24
C PRO A 137 15.06 -23.64 4.17
N ALA A 138 15.82 -24.58 4.77
CA ALA A 138 16.95 -24.23 5.63
C ALA A 138 18.12 -23.65 4.82
N HIS A 139 18.39 -24.21 3.63
CA HIS A 139 19.35 -23.63 2.68
C HIS A 139 18.98 -22.19 2.28
N VAL A 140 17.71 -21.93 1.94
CA VAL A 140 17.25 -20.57 1.59
C VAL A 140 17.49 -19.59 2.74
N ARG A 141 17.04 -19.95 3.95
CA ARG A 141 17.24 -19.11 5.14
C ARG A 141 18.72 -18.80 5.39
N ARG A 142 19.60 -19.81 5.28
CA ARG A 142 21.04 -19.62 5.42
C ARG A 142 21.59 -18.61 4.41
N LYS A 143 21.18 -18.67 3.14
CA LYS A 143 21.63 -17.71 2.12
C LYS A 143 21.12 -16.29 2.40
N PHE A 144 19.92 -16.15 2.93
CA PHE A 144 19.38 -14.86 3.35
C PHE A 144 20.19 -14.26 4.52
N TYR A 145 20.57 -15.08 5.50
CA TYR A 145 21.44 -14.65 6.61
C TYR A 145 22.82 -14.19 6.13
N GLU A 146 23.42 -14.93 5.19
CA GLU A 146 24.69 -14.55 4.57
C GLU A 146 24.58 -13.17 3.88
N GLN A 147 23.50 -12.91 3.12
CA GLN A 147 23.32 -11.61 2.44
C GLN A 147 23.06 -10.46 3.41
N ALA A 148 22.28 -10.68 4.48
CA ALA A 148 22.07 -9.70 5.53
C ALA A 148 23.39 -9.31 6.22
N THR A 149 24.20 -10.31 6.57
CA THR A 149 25.51 -10.08 7.20
C THR A 149 26.45 -9.29 6.28
N ALA A 150 26.38 -9.53 4.96
CA ALA A 150 27.22 -8.88 3.97
C ALA A 150 27.00 -7.35 3.85
N ILE A 151 25.84 -6.83 4.27
CA ILE A 151 25.56 -5.39 4.34
C ILE A 151 25.60 -4.83 5.77
N GLY A 152 26.07 -5.62 6.73
CA GLY A 152 26.22 -5.20 8.12
C GLY A 152 24.92 -5.15 8.94
N ILE A 153 23.83 -5.78 8.47
CA ILE A 153 22.60 -5.91 9.27
C ILE A 153 22.56 -7.26 10.01
N PRO A 154 21.92 -7.35 11.18
CA PRO A 154 21.76 -8.61 11.91
C PRO A 154 21.10 -9.70 11.05
N PRO A 155 21.57 -10.97 11.11
CA PRO A 155 20.96 -12.09 10.39
C PRO A 155 19.47 -12.29 10.65
N SER A 156 19.00 -11.95 11.86
CA SER A 156 17.58 -11.99 12.24
C SER A 156 16.70 -11.05 11.41
N LEU A 157 17.25 -9.95 10.90
CA LEU A 157 16.53 -9.03 10.02
C LEU A 157 16.52 -9.49 8.56
N GLY A 158 17.45 -10.37 8.18
CA GLY A 158 17.49 -10.97 6.84
C GLY A 158 16.47 -12.08 6.61
N THR A 159 15.68 -12.49 7.60
CA THR A 159 14.80 -13.66 7.44
C THR A 159 13.71 -13.40 6.38
N PRO A 160 13.22 -14.45 5.67
CA PRO A 160 12.07 -14.33 4.78
C PRO A 160 10.83 -13.71 5.45
N GLU A 161 10.63 -14.01 6.74
CA GLU A 161 9.52 -13.45 7.52
C GLU A 161 9.71 -11.95 7.78
N THR A 162 10.92 -11.52 8.12
CA THR A 162 11.23 -10.10 8.34
C THR A 162 11.09 -9.31 7.05
N ILE A 163 11.54 -9.83 5.90
CA ILE A 163 11.36 -9.18 4.60
C ILE A 163 9.87 -9.04 4.27
N ARG A 164 9.06 -10.09 4.51
CA ARG A 164 7.60 -10.03 4.38
C ARG A 164 6.96 -8.97 5.28
N LYS A 165 7.37 -8.88 6.56
CA LYS A 165 6.89 -7.83 7.49
C LYS A 165 7.28 -6.44 7.00
N SER A 166 8.50 -6.30 6.50
CA SER A 166 9.02 -5.04 5.95
C SER A 166 8.22 -4.60 4.72
N ARG A 167 7.81 -5.54 3.86
CA ARG A 167 6.89 -5.27 2.74
C ARG A 167 5.53 -4.77 3.24
N ALA A 168 4.97 -5.36 4.29
CA ALA A 168 3.71 -4.87 4.87
C ALA A 168 3.83 -3.42 5.36
N VAL A 169 4.91 -3.11 6.09
CA VAL A 169 5.21 -1.74 6.57
C VAL A 169 5.41 -0.78 5.41
N GLU A 170 6.10 -1.19 4.35
CA GLU A 170 6.31 -0.37 3.15
C GLU A 170 5.00 -0.06 2.41
N LEU A 171 4.10 -1.04 2.29
CA LEU A 171 2.79 -0.82 1.68
C LEU A 171 1.94 0.15 2.51
N MET A 172 1.97 0.02 3.85
CA MET A 172 1.30 0.95 4.76
C MET A 172 1.84 2.38 4.60
N ARG A 173 3.17 2.54 4.59
CA ARG A 173 3.83 3.85 4.34
C ARG A 173 3.59 4.41 2.95
N SER A 174 3.21 3.56 1.99
CA SER A 174 2.81 3.98 0.65
C SER A 174 1.33 4.38 0.58
N ASN A 175 0.64 4.45 1.72
CA ASN A 175 -0.77 4.80 1.84
C ASN A 175 -1.73 3.78 1.21
N MET A 176 -1.30 2.51 1.10
CA MET A 176 -2.18 1.44 0.63
C MET A 176 -3.22 1.10 1.72
N PRO A 177 -4.52 1.05 1.39
CA PRO A 177 -5.55 0.71 2.36
C PRO A 177 -5.32 -0.67 3.00
N LEU A 178 -5.53 -0.78 4.31
CA LEU A 178 -5.30 -2.01 5.07
C LEU A 178 -6.03 -3.25 4.50
N PRO A 179 -7.30 -3.16 4.03
CA PRO A 179 -7.97 -4.31 3.41
C PRO A 179 -7.22 -4.85 2.18
N VAL A 180 -6.59 -3.98 1.40
CA VAL A 180 -5.80 -4.35 0.22
C VAL A 180 -4.50 -5.03 0.65
N ILE A 181 -3.83 -4.50 1.68
CA ILE A 181 -2.61 -5.10 2.25
C ILE A 181 -2.92 -6.50 2.80
N GLN A 182 -4.02 -6.64 3.54
CA GLN A 182 -4.46 -7.93 4.10
C GLN A 182 -4.74 -8.94 2.98
N LYS A 183 -5.37 -8.51 1.89
CA LYS A 183 -5.59 -9.33 0.70
C LYS A 183 -4.26 -9.77 0.06
N ILE A 184 -3.34 -8.85 -0.19
CA ILE A 184 -2.01 -9.14 -0.77
C ILE A 184 -1.23 -10.14 0.09
N LEU A 185 -1.28 -9.98 1.42
CA LEU A 185 -0.59 -10.87 2.35
C LEU A 185 -1.33 -12.20 2.58
N GLY A 186 -2.59 -12.34 2.16
CA GLY A 186 -3.38 -13.55 2.36
C GLY A 186 -3.87 -13.74 3.79
N HIS A 187 -4.24 -12.65 4.48
CA HIS A 187 -4.94 -12.73 5.77
C HIS A 187 -6.45 -12.81 5.52
N SER A 188 -7.11 -13.85 6.04
CA SER A 188 -8.56 -13.99 6.00
C SER A 188 -9.19 -13.20 7.13
N THR A 189 -9.56 -11.94 6.90
CA THR A 189 -10.80 -11.29 7.36
C THR A 189 -10.69 -9.78 7.12
N PRO A 190 -11.66 -9.15 6.42
CA PRO A 190 -11.82 -7.71 6.42
C PRO A 190 -12.26 -7.25 7.80
N ASN A 191 -11.64 -6.21 8.36
CA ASN A 191 -12.25 -5.41 9.42
C ASN A 191 -13.40 -4.58 8.80
N LEU A 192 -14.52 -5.24 8.47
CA LEU A 192 -15.75 -4.61 7.96
C LEU A 192 -16.69 -4.19 9.11
N ALA A 193 -16.15 -3.73 10.24
CA ALA A 193 -16.97 -3.37 11.40
C ALA A 193 -17.43 -1.90 11.39
N ALA A 194 -17.12 -1.09 10.37
CA ALA A 194 -17.45 0.34 10.39
C ALA A 194 -17.86 0.98 9.05
N SER A 195 -17.59 0.37 7.89
CA SER A 195 -17.97 0.95 6.59
C SER A 195 -19.32 0.41 6.11
N TYR A 196 -20.31 1.29 5.88
CA TYR A 196 -21.61 0.94 5.29
C TYR A 196 -21.55 0.43 3.83
N VAL A 197 -20.35 0.23 3.29
CA VAL A 197 -20.10 -0.12 1.90
C VAL A 197 -19.17 -1.34 1.83
N GLU A 198 -19.65 -2.42 1.19
CA GLU A 198 -18.85 -3.60 0.92
C GLU A 198 -18.01 -3.43 -0.36
N PHE A 199 -16.73 -3.83 -0.29
CA PHE A 199 -15.82 -3.87 -1.44
C PHE A 199 -15.65 -5.31 -1.92
N SER A 200 -15.88 -5.53 -3.21
CA SER A 200 -15.69 -6.82 -3.86
C SER A 200 -14.21 -7.12 -4.09
N ASP A 201 -13.89 -8.40 -4.31
CA ASP A 201 -12.52 -8.82 -4.58
C ASP A 201 -11.91 -8.15 -5.81
N THR A 202 -12.70 -7.95 -6.87
CA THR A 202 -12.23 -7.32 -8.10
C THR A 202 -11.85 -5.85 -7.86
N GLU A 203 -12.58 -5.15 -7.00
CA GLU A 203 -12.31 -3.76 -6.63
C GLU A 203 -11.02 -3.65 -5.79
N LEU A 204 -10.84 -4.52 -4.79
CA LEU A 204 -9.60 -4.56 -4.02
C LEU A 204 -8.38 -4.87 -4.92
N SER A 205 -8.54 -5.74 -5.91
CA SER A 205 -7.47 -6.05 -6.87
C SER A 205 -7.15 -4.86 -7.80
N ARG A 206 -8.13 -4.02 -8.16
CA ARG A 206 -7.89 -2.78 -8.92
C ARG A 206 -7.05 -1.79 -8.11
N VAL A 207 -7.39 -1.60 -6.83
CA VAL A 207 -6.60 -0.74 -5.94
C VAL A 207 -5.18 -1.28 -5.78
N ALA A 208 -5.01 -2.59 -5.59
CA ALA A 208 -3.67 -3.20 -5.51
C ALA A 208 -2.82 -2.91 -6.76
N ARG A 209 -3.43 -3.00 -7.96
CA ARG A 209 -2.76 -2.70 -9.22
C ARG A 209 -2.30 -1.24 -9.30
N PHE A 210 -3.16 -0.29 -8.93
CA PHE A 210 -2.81 1.13 -8.91
C PHE A 210 -1.52 1.40 -8.11
N PHE A 211 -1.41 0.82 -6.90
CA PHE A 211 -0.23 1.03 -6.06
C PHE A 211 1.02 0.32 -6.58
N ALA A 212 0.87 -0.88 -7.16
CA ALA A 212 2.00 -1.60 -7.78
C ALA A 212 2.58 -0.82 -8.98
N ASP A 213 1.74 -0.20 -9.80
CA ASP A 213 2.17 0.65 -10.91
C ASP A 213 2.91 1.91 -10.41
N ARG A 214 2.42 2.49 -9.31
CA ARG A 214 2.98 3.69 -8.69
C ARG A 214 4.32 3.44 -7.98
N GLU A 215 4.56 2.22 -7.52
CA GLU A 215 5.84 1.80 -6.91
C GLU A 215 7.04 2.06 -7.84
N ASN A 216 6.80 2.08 -9.17
CA ASN A 216 7.79 2.47 -10.17
C ASN A 216 7.52 3.82 -10.85
N ARG A 217 6.24 4.26 -10.91
CA ARG A 217 5.85 5.48 -11.63
C ARG A 217 5.52 6.61 -10.66
N ARG A 218 6.44 7.58 -10.53
CA ARG A 218 6.17 8.92 -9.99
C ARG A 218 5.23 9.71 -10.93
N LYS A 219 3.97 9.30 -11.07
CA LYS A 219 3.07 9.88 -12.09
C LYS A 219 1.99 10.83 -11.59
N THR A 220 1.91 11.14 -10.29
CA THR A 220 1.10 12.28 -9.83
C THR A 220 1.85 13.11 -8.79
N SER A 221 1.68 14.43 -8.85
CA SER A 221 2.18 15.36 -7.83
C SER A 221 1.29 15.38 -6.58
N ALA A 222 0.09 14.80 -6.66
CA ALA A 222 -0.80 14.61 -5.52
C ALA A 222 -0.30 13.46 -4.64
N ARG A 223 0.08 13.79 -3.41
CA ARG A 223 0.62 12.83 -2.44
C ARG A 223 -0.46 12.11 -1.66
N ASN A 224 -1.68 12.65 -1.65
CA ASN A 224 -2.81 12.13 -0.89
C ASN A 224 -3.86 11.63 -1.88
N SER A 225 -4.10 10.33 -1.86
CA SER A 225 -5.09 9.66 -2.70
C SER A 225 -5.96 8.78 -1.79
N PHE A 226 -7.28 8.98 -1.86
CA PHE A 226 -8.29 8.22 -1.15
C PHE A 226 -9.05 7.35 -2.15
N PHE A 227 -8.89 6.03 -2.03
CA PHE A 227 -9.63 5.06 -2.83
C PHE A 227 -10.95 4.75 -2.14
N GLY A 228 -12.06 4.84 -2.87
CA GLY A 228 -13.36 4.66 -2.27
C GLY A 228 -14.49 4.52 -3.27
N LYS A 229 -15.70 4.31 -2.75
CA LYS A 229 -16.92 4.29 -3.56
C LYS A 229 -17.73 5.54 -3.34
N ILE A 230 -18.39 6.01 -4.39
CA ILE A 230 -19.35 7.09 -4.27
C ILE A 230 -20.54 6.62 -3.43
N SER A 231 -20.76 7.22 -2.27
CA SER A 231 -21.90 6.93 -1.39
C SER A 231 -23.10 7.83 -1.69
N ALA A 232 -22.86 9.10 -2.04
CA ALA A 232 -23.89 10.07 -2.33
C ALA A 232 -23.47 11.06 -3.42
N ILE A 233 -24.45 11.49 -4.21
CA ILE A 233 -24.32 12.56 -5.21
C ILE A 233 -25.47 13.53 -4.97
N ARG A 234 -25.14 14.79 -4.65
CA ARG A 234 -26.10 15.90 -4.57
C ARG A 234 -25.86 16.84 -5.73
N GLN A 235 -26.64 16.65 -6.79
CA GLN A 235 -26.52 17.43 -8.02
C GLN A 235 -27.24 18.77 -7.87
N GLY A 236 -26.53 19.86 -8.13
CA GLY A 236 -27.08 21.19 -8.35
C GLY A 236 -26.94 21.61 -9.82
N ASP A 237 -27.40 22.82 -10.12
CA ASP A 237 -27.45 23.33 -11.50
C ASP A 237 -26.07 23.46 -12.15
N ILE A 238 -25.07 23.93 -11.38
CA ILE A 238 -23.70 24.17 -11.86
C ILE A 238 -22.71 23.22 -11.20
N GLN A 239 -22.88 22.99 -9.90
CA GLN A 239 -21.98 22.21 -9.07
C GLN A 239 -22.70 21.00 -8.50
N THR A 240 -21.94 19.93 -8.32
CA THR A 240 -22.39 18.68 -7.73
C THR A 240 -21.47 18.32 -6.58
N VAL A 241 -22.05 18.02 -5.43
CA VAL A 241 -21.33 17.48 -4.28
C VAL A 241 -21.31 15.96 -4.40
N VAL A 242 -20.14 15.36 -4.30
CA VAL A 242 -19.92 13.93 -4.36
C VAL A 242 -19.25 13.50 -3.05
N GLU A 243 -19.83 12.49 -2.38
CA GLU A 243 -19.24 11.88 -1.20
C GLU A 243 -18.65 10.52 -1.58
N VAL A 244 -17.41 10.30 -1.17
CA VAL A 244 -16.64 9.09 -1.42
C VAL A 244 -16.31 8.45 -0.08
N VAL A 245 -16.82 7.25 0.16
CA VAL A 245 -16.45 6.44 1.32
C VAL A 245 -15.19 5.65 0.97
N SER A 246 -14.10 5.93 1.67
CA SER A 246 -12.83 5.25 1.50
C SER A 246 -12.89 3.78 1.91
N LEU A 247 -11.92 2.98 1.48
CA LEU A 247 -11.81 1.57 1.92
C LEU A 247 -11.67 1.40 3.44
N ASN A 248 -11.31 2.46 4.15
CA ASN A 248 -11.13 2.45 5.60
C ASN A 248 -12.33 3.06 6.36
N GLY A 249 -13.35 3.52 5.65
CA GLY A 249 -14.61 4.05 6.22
C GLY A 249 -14.68 5.57 6.30
N ASP A 250 -13.58 6.28 6.09
CA ASP A 250 -13.56 7.74 6.04
C ASP A 250 -14.37 8.29 4.86
N VAL A 251 -15.05 9.41 5.08
CA VAL A 251 -15.81 10.10 4.02
C VAL A 251 -14.98 11.27 3.50
N VAL A 252 -14.77 11.29 2.19
CA VAL A 252 -14.16 12.42 1.47
C VAL A 252 -15.23 13.09 0.61
N THR A 253 -15.45 14.37 0.83
CA THR A 253 -16.36 15.20 0.04
C THR A 253 -15.59 15.96 -1.03
N SER A 254 -16.08 15.89 -2.27
CA SER A 254 -15.57 16.65 -3.41
C SER A 254 -16.70 17.45 -4.04
N VAL A 255 -16.42 18.68 -4.45
CA VAL A 255 -17.34 19.47 -5.28
C VAL A 255 -16.77 19.58 -6.69
N ILE A 256 -17.52 19.07 -7.66
CA ILE A 256 -17.16 19.09 -9.08
C ILE A 256 -18.25 19.80 -9.90
N THR A 257 -17.95 20.17 -11.13
CA THR A 257 -19.00 20.67 -12.04
C THR A 257 -19.96 19.54 -12.43
N THR A 258 -21.23 19.87 -12.63
CA THR A 258 -22.25 18.92 -13.10
C THR A 258 -21.88 18.33 -14.47
N ASP A 259 -21.19 19.11 -15.31
CA ASP A 259 -20.60 18.63 -16.56
C ASP A 259 -19.53 17.55 -16.33
N SER A 260 -18.71 17.68 -15.28
CA SER A 260 -17.68 16.70 -14.94
C SER A 260 -18.28 15.41 -14.40
N LEU A 261 -19.35 15.50 -13.59
CA LEU A 261 -20.13 14.34 -13.15
C LEU A 261 -20.61 13.53 -14.37
N THR A 262 -21.22 14.23 -15.34
CA THR A 262 -21.78 13.62 -16.55
C THR A 262 -20.70 13.04 -17.45
N ARG A 263 -19.63 13.81 -17.69
CA ARG A 263 -18.49 13.40 -18.55
C ARG A 263 -17.76 12.17 -18.01
N LEU A 264 -17.56 12.10 -16.69
CA LEU A 264 -16.91 10.97 -16.02
C LEU A 264 -17.89 9.81 -15.77
N GLY A 265 -19.18 10.00 -16.06
CA GLY A 265 -20.22 8.98 -15.88
C GLY A 265 -20.40 8.53 -14.43
N LEU A 266 -20.10 9.40 -13.46
CA LEU A 266 -20.08 9.06 -12.03
C LEU A 266 -21.47 8.69 -11.53
N LYS A 267 -21.55 7.58 -10.78
CA LYS A 267 -22.76 7.05 -10.17
C LYS A 267 -22.47 6.54 -8.78
N ILE A 268 -23.49 6.54 -7.94
CA ILE A 268 -23.44 5.90 -6.62
C ILE A 268 -22.99 4.45 -6.77
N GLY A 269 -22.06 4.01 -5.91
CA GLY A 269 -21.44 2.70 -5.92
C GLY A 269 -20.20 2.56 -6.80
N MET A 270 -19.90 3.54 -7.67
CA MET A 270 -18.69 3.49 -8.51
C MET A 270 -17.43 3.68 -7.67
N LEU A 271 -16.42 2.85 -7.95
CA LEU A 271 -15.08 3.00 -7.40
C LEU A 271 -14.37 4.18 -8.06
N VAL A 272 -13.85 5.09 -7.25
CA VAL A 272 -13.15 6.30 -7.67
C VAL A 272 -11.92 6.54 -6.79
N THR A 273 -11.00 7.35 -7.30
CA THR A 273 -9.86 7.87 -6.54
C THR A 273 -10.04 9.36 -6.33
N ALA A 274 -10.14 9.78 -5.07
CA ALA A 274 -10.17 11.19 -4.69
C ALA A 274 -8.75 11.64 -4.33
N GLU A 275 -8.21 12.62 -5.05
CA GLU A 275 -6.86 13.14 -4.82
C GLU A 275 -6.87 14.59 -4.34
N VAL A 276 -5.99 14.90 -3.39
CA VAL A 276 -5.77 16.27 -2.89
C VAL A 276 -4.27 16.55 -2.80
N LYS A 277 -3.85 17.75 -3.24
CA LYS A 277 -2.45 18.14 -3.19
C LYS A 277 -2.04 18.50 -1.76
N ALA A 278 -0.82 18.11 -1.37
CA ALA A 278 -0.28 18.37 -0.03
C ALA A 278 -0.35 19.85 0.43
N PRO A 279 -0.12 20.87 -0.43
CA PRO A 279 -0.23 22.27 -0.02
C PRO A 279 -1.67 22.76 0.26
N TRP A 280 -2.70 21.98 -0.09
CA TRP A 280 -4.10 22.33 0.16
C TRP A 280 -4.63 21.79 1.49
N ILE A 281 -3.87 20.93 2.15
CA ILE A 281 -4.21 20.39 3.46
C ILE A 281 -3.72 21.33 4.55
N GLN A 282 -4.65 21.85 5.33
CA GLN A 282 -4.40 22.71 6.48
C GLN A 282 -4.33 21.89 7.77
N LEU A 283 -3.62 22.41 8.78
CA LEU A 283 -3.46 21.77 10.08
C LEU A 283 -3.96 22.66 11.21
N SER A 284 -4.63 22.08 12.20
CA SER A 284 -4.92 22.74 13.48
C SER A 284 -4.62 21.80 14.66
N LYS A 285 -4.10 22.35 15.76
CA LYS A 285 -3.77 21.61 16.99
C LYS A 285 -4.89 21.65 18.04
N ASP A 286 -6.10 22.04 17.64
CA ASP A 286 -7.25 22.12 18.54
C ASP A 286 -7.68 20.73 19.05
N LEU A 287 -8.20 20.67 20.29
CA LEU A 287 -8.72 19.43 20.87
C LEU A 287 -10.03 18.98 20.19
N THR A 288 -10.83 19.94 19.75
CA THR A 288 -12.10 19.73 19.05
C THR A 288 -11.93 19.95 17.55
N PRO A 289 -12.82 19.40 16.70
CA PRO A 289 -12.80 19.69 15.27
C PRO A 289 -12.78 21.21 15.02
N PRO A 290 -11.91 21.71 14.13
CA PRO A 290 -11.85 23.13 13.82
C PRO A 290 -13.17 23.63 13.25
N ASN A 291 -13.66 24.76 13.79
CA ASN A 291 -14.84 25.43 13.26
C ASN A 291 -14.45 26.22 11.99
N CYS A 292 -14.51 25.56 10.83
CA CYS A 292 -14.13 26.13 9.55
C CYS A 292 -15.08 25.67 8.44
N SER A 293 -14.96 26.24 7.25
CA SER A 293 -15.80 25.90 6.09
C SER A 293 -15.38 24.60 5.39
N ALA A 294 -14.27 23.98 5.78
CA ALA A 294 -13.82 22.75 5.15
C ALA A 294 -14.76 21.58 5.51
N GLU A 295 -15.13 20.77 4.53
CA GLU A 295 -15.98 19.58 4.71
C GLU A 295 -15.18 18.35 5.10
N ASN A 296 -13.91 18.29 4.69
CA ASN A 296 -13.04 17.16 4.96
C ASN A 296 -12.23 17.43 6.22
N LEU A 297 -12.53 16.73 7.32
CA LEU A 297 -11.82 16.86 8.60
C LEU A 297 -11.35 15.48 9.08
N PHE A 298 -10.04 15.35 9.30
CA PHE A 298 -9.43 14.12 9.78
C PHE A 298 -8.57 14.38 11.00
N GLN A 299 -8.84 13.67 12.10
CA GLN A 299 -7.99 13.70 13.27
C GLN A 299 -6.85 12.68 13.10
N GLY A 300 -5.63 13.10 13.40
CA GLY A 300 -4.48 12.21 13.29
C GLY A 300 -3.30 12.66 14.13
N LYS A 301 -2.31 11.78 14.20
CA LYS A 301 -1.09 11.97 14.98
C LYS A 301 0.09 12.23 14.05
N VAL A 302 0.95 13.19 14.37
CA VAL A 302 2.13 13.50 13.57
C VAL A 302 3.14 12.34 13.66
N SER A 303 3.38 11.66 12.54
CA SER A 303 4.34 10.54 12.46
C SER A 303 5.75 11.00 12.09
N ARG A 304 5.85 11.95 11.16
CA ARG A 304 7.12 12.45 10.63
C ARG A 304 7.03 13.93 10.26
N ILE A 305 8.11 14.66 10.50
CA ILE A 305 8.31 16.03 10.02
C ILE A 305 9.65 16.08 9.29
N ALA A 306 9.63 16.58 8.05
CA ALA A 306 10.83 16.92 7.29
C ALA A 306 10.78 18.40 6.95
N SER A 307 11.60 19.20 7.63
CA SER A 307 11.65 20.65 7.46
C SER A 307 12.89 21.09 6.68
N ASN A 308 12.74 22.18 5.93
CA ASN A 308 13.81 22.99 5.37
C ASN A 308 13.58 24.47 5.78
N PRO A 309 14.44 25.43 5.39
CA PRO A 309 14.30 26.82 5.82
C PRO A 309 13.00 27.52 5.43
N THR A 310 12.29 27.05 4.39
CA THR A 310 11.08 27.70 3.88
C THR A 310 9.82 26.88 4.14
N THR A 311 9.88 25.56 3.98
CA THR A 311 8.73 24.67 4.09
C THR A 311 8.98 23.50 5.04
N ALA A 312 7.89 22.94 5.55
CA ALA A 312 7.87 21.71 6.32
C ALA A 312 6.89 20.73 5.67
N GLU A 313 7.38 19.53 5.35
CA GLU A 313 6.55 18.38 5.05
C GLU A 313 6.16 17.72 6.39
N VAL A 314 4.87 17.70 6.69
CA VAL A 314 4.32 17.05 7.88
C VAL A 314 3.50 15.84 7.43
N VAL A 315 3.80 14.68 8.00
CA VAL A 315 3.07 13.44 7.77
C VAL A 315 2.22 13.15 9.01
N VAL A 316 0.92 12.98 8.78
CA VAL A 316 -0.10 12.78 9.82
C VAL A 316 -0.71 11.40 9.62
N SER A 317 -0.54 10.51 10.60
CA SER A 317 -1.16 9.19 10.61
C SER A 317 -2.58 9.29 11.19
N LEU A 318 -3.56 8.85 10.41
CA LEU A 318 -4.95 8.70 10.81
C LEU A 318 -5.16 7.40 11.60
N ALA A 319 -6.33 7.25 12.24
CA ALA A 319 -6.63 6.11 13.10
C ALA A 319 -6.61 4.75 12.36
N ASP A 320 -6.86 4.77 11.05
CA ASP A 320 -6.90 3.61 10.16
C ASP A 320 -5.51 3.22 9.59
N GLY A 321 -4.46 4.00 9.89
CA GLY A 321 -3.10 3.81 9.38
C GLY A 321 -2.80 4.55 8.07
N THR A 322 -3.76 5.29 7.51
CA THR A 322 -3.55 6.19 6.38
C THR A 322 -2.63 7.34 6.81
N GLU A 323 -1.61 7.66 6.02
CA GLU A 323 -0.72 8.81 6.19
C GLU A 323 -1.12 9.95 5.24
N LEU A 324 -1.53 11.09 5.81
CA LEU A 324 -1.72 12.34 5.08
C LEU A 324 -0.43 13.14 5.07
N CYS A 325 0.02 13.50 3.88
CA CYS A 325 1.17 14.36 3.65
C CYS A 325 0.69 15.79 3.37
N THR A 326 1.10 16.73 4.21
CA THR A 326 0.88 18.16 4.00
C THR A 326 2.21 18.91 3.89
N ILE A 327 2.20 20.00 3.12
CA ILE A 327 3.32 20.93 3.02
C ILE A 327 2.84 22.29 3.53
N ILE A 328 3.42 22.73 4.65
CA ILE A 328 3.16 24.05 5.25
C ILE A 328 4.45 24.87 5.25
N THR A 329 4.34 26.17 5.54
CA THR A 329 5.54 26.98 5.76
C THR A 329 6.21 26.58 7.08
N GLU A 330 7.54 26.64 7.13
CA GLU A 330 8.27 26.39 8.38
C GLU A 330 7.89 27.42 9.47
N GLN A 331 7.51 28.63 9.07
CA GLN A 331 6.94 29.64 9.98
C GLN A 331 5.62 29.15 10.61
N SER A 332 4.68 28.66 9.81
CA SER A 332 3.40 28.13 10.31
C SER A 332 3.61 26.94 11.25
N ARG A 333 4.54 26.03 10.90
CA ARG A 333 4.88 24.89 11.76
C ARG A 333 5.36 25.34 13.14
N ARG A 334 6.26 26.33 13.18
CA ARG A 334 6.79 26.91 14.43
C ARG A 334 5.71 27.65 15.21
N GLN A 335 4.88 28.44 14.54
CA GLN A 335 3.80 29.20 15.15
C GLN A 335 2.77 28.28 15.82
N LEU A 336 2.41 27.17 15.17
CA LEU A 336 1.50 26.16 15.70
C LEU A 336 2.19 25.16 16.66
N ALA A 337 3.50 25.32 16.88
CA ALA A 337 4.33 24.42 17.69
C ALA A 337 4.10 22.93 17.36
N ILE A 338 4.05 22.60 16.07
CA ILE A 338 3.84 21.22 15.60
C ILE A 338 5.14 20.42 15.78
N ALA A 339 5.04 19.35 16.55
CA ALA A 339 6.08 18.40 16.88
C ALA A 339 5.65 16.97 16.53
N LYS A 340 6.63 16.07 16.49
CA LYS A 340 6.37 14.64 16.36
C LYS A 340 5.48 14.19 17.52
N ASP A 341 4.58 13.25 17.23
CA ASP A 341 3.63 12.67 18.18
C ASP A 341 2.47 13.58 18.64
N ASP A 342 2.38 14.82 18.14
CA ASP A 342 1.23 15.68 18.38
C ASP A 342 -0.05 15.10 17.76
N LEU A 343 -1.16 15.23 18.50
CA LEU A 343 -2.51 14.99 17.97
C LEU A 343 -3.03 16.31 17.37
N LEU A 344 -3.50 16.26 16.12
CA LEU A 344 -3.98 17.43 15.39
C LEU A 344 -5.08 17.06 14.39
N TRP A 345 -5.70 18.09 13.82
CA TRP A 345 -6.66 17.98 12.72
C TRP A 345 -6.01 18.37 11.41
N ALA A 346 -6.13 17.50 10.40
CA ALA A 346 -5.85 17.79 9.01
C ALA A 346 -7.18 18.00 8.27
N PHE A 347 -7.31 19.12 7.56
CA PHE A 347 -8.55 19.46 6.89
C PHE A 347 -8.32 20.16 5.56
N PHE A 348 -9.27 20.03 4.65
CA PHE A 348 -9.24 20.66 3.33
C PHE A 348 -10.65 20.83 2.74
N ASP A 349 -10.76 21.83 1.89
CA ASP A 349 -12.01 22.19 1.23
C ASP A 349 -12.35 21.18 0.10
N ALA A 350 -13.63 20.82 -0.03
CA ALA A 350 -14.11 19.88 -1.05
C ALA A 350 -13.82 20.32 -2.50
N PHE A 351 -13.65 21.61 -2.79
CA PHE A 351 -13.24 22.13 -4.10
C PHE A 351 -11.79 21.80 -4.48
N THR A 352 -10.97 21.42 -3.49
CA THR A 352 -9.56 21.05 -3.72
C THR A 352 -9.38 19.59 -4.09
N VAL A 353 -10.45 18.79 -4.02
CA VAL A 353 -10.43 17.36 -4.28
C VAL A 353 -10.73 17.10 -5.75
N VAL A 354 -9.85 16.35 -6.42
CA VAL A 354 -10.04 15.90 -7.81
C VAL A 354 -10.44 14.43 -7.82
N LEU A 355 -11.51 14.10 -8.54
CA LEU A 355 -11.96 12.72 -8.72
C LEU A 355 -11.41 12.13 -10.01
N HIS A 356 -10.88 10.91 -9.89
CA HIS A 356 -10.41 10.09 -11.00
C HIS A 356 -11.24 8.81 -11.10
N VAL A 357 -11.54 8.41 -12.34
CA VAL A 357 -12.13 7.13 -12.71
C VAL A 357 -11.06 6.34 -13.46
N ASP A 358 -10.84 5.09 -13.06
CA ASP A 358 -9.94 4.15 -13.74
C ASP A 358 -10.71 3.21 -14.67
#